data_AF-A0A352PL32-F1
#
_entry.id   AF-A0A352PL32-F1
#
_cell.length_a   1.000
_cell.length_b   1.000
_cell.length_c   1.000
_cell.angle_alpha   90.00
_cell.angle_beta   90.00
_cell.angle_gamma   90.00
#
_symmetry.space_group_name_H-M   'P 1'
#
loop_
_entity.id
_entity.type
_entity.pdbx_description
1 polymer ?
#
loop_
_entity_poly.entity_id
_entity_poly.type
_entity_poly.pdbx_seq_one_letter_code
_entity_poly.pdbx_strand_id
1 'polypeptide(L)' 'MPYINRKEQIRSLLQEEPDFRLKQVEQALFQKENKSWSDVTTLPIAAREELGKAVPFFSLTVKKIHQNKT' A
#
# COMPACT_ATOMS: atom_id res chain seq x y z
N MET A 1 10.21 -23.29 4.97
CA MET A 1 9.30 -22.22 5.43
C MET A 1 8.11 -22.19 4.50
N PRO A 2 6.87 -22.24 4.99
CA PRO A 2 5.70 -22.08 4.12
C PRO A 2 5.76 -20.69 3.47
N TYR A 3 5.55 -20.64 2.16
CA TYR A 3 5.45 -19.37 1.45
C TYR A 3 4.12 -18.72 1.80
N ILE A 4 4.17 -17.67 2.62
CA ILE A 4 3.00 -16.88 3.00
C ILE A 4 2.76 -15.86 1.88
N ASN A 5 1.54 -15.78 1.37
CA ASN A 5 1.20 -14.79 0.36
C ASN A 5 1.29 -13.37 0.95
N ARG A 6 1.74 -12.37 0.17
CA ARG A 6 1.75 -10.94 0.56
C ARG A 6 0.44 -10.49 1.21
N LYS A 7 -0.70 -10.97 0.71
CA LYS A 7 -2.03 -10.67 1.27
C LYS A 7 -2.19 -11.18 2.70
N GLU A 8 -1.71 -12.39 2.98
CA GLU A 8 -1.74 -12.99 4.31
C GLU A 8 -0.77 -12.26 5.26
N GLN A 9 0.41 -11.86 4.77
CA GLN A 9 1.35 -11.04 5.54
C GLN A 9 0.72 -9.71 5.96
N ILE A 10 0.08 -8.99 5.04
CA ILE A 10 -0.61 -7.73 5.33
C ILE A 10 -1.78 -7.97 6.30
N ARG A 11 -2.51 -9.08 6.15
CA ARG A 11 -3.62 -9.42 7.05
C ARG A 11 -3.13 -9.66 8.47
N SER A 12 -2.01 -10.34 8.65
CA SER A 12 -1.40 -10.55 9.96
C SER A 12 -0.95 -9.25 10.61
N LEU A 13 -0.49 -8.27 9.82
CA LEU A 13 -0.13 -6.93 10.33
C LEU A 13 -1.35 -6.08 10.70
N LEU A 14 -2.51 -6.38 10.13
CA LEU A 14 -3.76 -5.63 10.28
C LEU A 14 -4.84 -6.46 11.00
N GLN A 15 -4.44 -7.32 11.94
CA GLN A 15 -5.32 -8.33 12.53
C GLN A 15 -6.53 -7.74 13.29
N GLU A 16 -6.42 -6.51 13.79
CA GLU A 16 -7.50 -5.78 14.48
C GLU A 16 -8.35 -4.90 13.55
N GLU A 17 -7.97 -4.82 12.28
CA GLU A 17 -8.57 -3.93 11.30
C GLU A 17 -9.56 -4.68 10.38
N PRO A 18 -10.63 -4.03 9.91
CA PRO A 18 -11.62 -4.68 9.04
C PRO A 18 -11.02 -5.13 7.69
N ASP A 19 -11.59 -6.18 7.10
CA ASP A 19 -11.11 -6.76 5.82
C ASP A 19 -11.03 -5.75 4.65
N PHE A 20 -11.81 -4.66 4.67
CA PHE A 20 -11.72 -3.63 3.63
C PHE A 20 -10.37 -2.87 3.64
N ARG A 21 -9.64 -2.91 4.76
CA ARG A 21 -8.33 -2.27 4.92
C ARG A 21 -7.27 -2.89 4.03
N LEU A 22 -7.34 -4.19 3.79
CA LEU A 22 -6.50 -4.86 2.80
C LEU A 22 -6.62 -4.22 1.41
N LYS A 23 -7.85 -3.91 0.98
CA LYS A 23 -8.09 -3.24 -0.31
C LYS A 23 -7.51 -1.83 -0.33
N GLN A 24 -7.58 -1.10 0.79
CA GLN A 24 -7.00 0.24 0.89
C GLN A 24 -5.48 0.21 0.81
N VAL A 25 -4.84 -0.76 1.47
CA VAL A 25 -3.39 -0.99 1.39
C VAL A 25 -2.97 -1.33 -0.04
N GLU A 26 -3.70 -2.22 -0.71
CA GLU A 26 -3.45 -2.56 -2.11
C GLU A 26 -3.57 -1.33 -3.00
N GLN A 27 -4.65 -0.56 -2.89
CA GLN A 27 -4.86 0.66 -3.68
C GLN A 27 -3.78 1.71 -3.43
N ALA A 28 -3.36 1.88 -2.17
CA ALA A 28 -2.38 2.89 -1.80
C ALA A 28 -1.03 2.71 -2.51
N LEU A 29 -0.62 1.47 -2.78
CA LEU A 29 0.63 1.13 -3.47
C LEU A 29 0.63 1.51 -4.96
N PHE A 30 -0.55 1.63 -5.56
CA PHE A 30 -0.71 1.97 -6.99
C PHE A 30 -1.17 3.41 -7.22
N GLN A 31 -1.49 4.15 -6.15
CA GLN A 31 -1.81 5.57 -6.22
C GLN A 31 -0.53 6.40 -6.34
N LYS A 32 -0.40 7.13 -7.46
CA LYS A 32 0.79 7.95 -7.78
C LYS A 32 1.04 9.07 -6.77
N GLU A 33 -0.01 9.49 -6.07
CA GLU A 33 0.03 10.55 -5.06
C GLU A 33 0.76 10.09 -3.79
N ASN A 34 0.72 8.79 -3.50
CA ASN A 34 1.35 8.23 -2.31
C ASN A 34 2.79 7.84 -2.62
N LYS A 35 3.74 8.40 -1.87
CA LYS A 35 5.17 8.08 -1.99
C LYS A 35 5.67 7.23 -0.82
N SER A 36 4.88 7.17 0.26
CA SER A 36 5.16 6.46 1.50
C SER A 36 3.86 6.06 2.20
N TRP A 37 3.96 5.17 3.21
CA TRP A 37 2.80 4.83 4.05
C TRP A 37 2.25 6.05 4.80
N SER A 38 3.09 7.03 5.12
CA SER A 38 2.68 8.28 5.78
C SER A 38 1.67 9.08 4.97
N ASP A 39 1.77 9.03 3.63
CA ASP A 39 0.90 9.74 2.69
C ASP A 39 -0.51 9.13 2.60
N VAL A 40 -0.68 7.88 3.06
CA VAL A 40 -1.94 7.13 2.98
C VAL A 40 -2.88 7.55 4.12
N THR A 41 -3.43 8.76 4.02
CA THR A 41 -4.30 9.36 5.04
C THR A 41 -5.60 8.58 5.29
N THR A 42 -5.99 7.71 4.36
CA THR A 42 -7.16 6.82 4.50
C THR A 42 -6.94 5.70 5.52
N LEU A 43 -5.69 5.35 5.83
CA LEU A 43 -5.33 4.36 6.85
C LEU A 43 -5.08 5.04 8.23
N PRO A 44 -5.37 4.37 9.36
CA PRO A 44 -5.02 4.87 10.68
C PRO A 44 -3.50 4.96 10.85
N ILE A 45 -3.05 5.80 11.78
CA ILE A 45 -1.61 6.01 12.03
C ILE A 45 -0.94 4.70 12.46
N ALA A 46 -1.55 3.94 13.38
CA ALA A 46 -1.03 2.65 13.83
C ALA A 46 -0.80 1.67 12.68
N ALA A 47 -1.76 1.56 11.75
CA ALA A 47 -1.64 0.71 10.57
C ALA A 47 -0.48 1.16 9.65
N ARG A 48 -0.28 2.47 9.47
CA ARG A 48 0.81 3.02 8.65
C ARG A 48 2.18 2.71 9.26
N GLU A 49 2.30 2.78 10.58
CA GLU A 49 3.54 2.47 11.31
C GLU A 49 3.90 0.99 11.20
N GLU A 50 2.94 0.09 11.41
CA GLU A 50 3.17 -1.36 11.28
C GLU A 50 3.52 -1.76 9.85
N LEU A 51 2.82 -1.21 8.85
CA LEU A 51 3.14 -1.43 7.44
C LEU A 51 4.53 -0.88 7.08
N GLY A 52 4.94 0.26 7.64
CA GLY A 52 6.26 0.83 7.42
C GLY A 52 7.42 -0.02 7.93
N LYS A 53 7.20 -0.83 8.97
CA LYS A 53 8.22 -1.74 9.53
C LYS A 53 8.41 -2.99 8.68
N ALA A 54 7.34 -3.50 8.08
CA ALA A 54 7.32 -4.83 7.48
C ALA A 54 7.11 -4.87 5.95
N VAL A 55 6.49 -3.83 5.37
CA VAL A 55 6.12 -3.80 3.96
C VAL A 55 6.78 -2.59 3.27
N PRO A 56 7.79 -2.81 2.42
CA PRO A 56 8.39 -1.73 1.64
C PRO A 56 7.33 -1.03 0.78
N PHE A 57 7.35 0.31 0.80
CA PHE A 57 6.47 1.12 -0.04
C PHE A 57 7.05 1.21 -1.45
N PHE A 58 6.39 0.60 -2.43
CA PHE A 58 6.77 0.71 -3.83
C PHE A 58 6.01 1.88 -4.45
N SER A 59 6.66 3.04 -4.54
CA SER A 59 6.06 4.20 -5.21
C SER A 59 6.24 4.12 -6.73
N LEU A 60 5.20 4.47 -7.46
CA LEU A 60 5.24 4.57 -8.92
C LEU A 60 5.56 6.01 -9.31
N THR A 61 6.59 6.19 -10.14
CA THR A 61 6.93 7.50 -10.73
C THR A 61 6.62 7.48 -12.21
N VAL A 62 5.72 8.36 -12.66
CA VAL A 62 5.43 8.54 -14.09
C VAL A 62 6.62 9.22 -14.76
N LYS A 63 7.35 8.48 -15.62
CA LYS A 63 8.53 9.01 -16.33
C LYS A 63 8.17 9.93 -17.49
N LYS A 64 7.23 9.54 -18.37
CA LYS A 64 6.80 10.36 -19.52
C LYS A 64 5.49 9.81 -20.10
N ILE A 65 4.44 10.63 -20.18
CA ILE A 65 3.20 10.29 -20.89
C ILE A 65 3.35 10.81 -22.32
N HIS A 66 3.24 9.93 -23.32
CA HIS A 66 3.15 10.37 -24.72
C HIS A 66 1.68 10.42 -25.09
N GLN A 67 1.18 11.62 -25.37
CA GLN A 67 -0.15 11.82 -25.90
C GLN A 67 -0.05 12.01 -27.40
N ASN A 68 -0.73 11.15 -28.17
CA ASN A 68 -0.90 11.40 -29.59
C ASN A 68 -1.93 12.53 -29.73
N LYS A 69 -1.56 13.61 -30.40
CA LYS A 69 -2.51 14.68 -30.74
C LYS A 69 -3.31 14.21 -31.94
N THR A 70 -4.59 13.87 -31.72
CA THR A 70 -5.58 13.79 -32.79
C THR A 70 -5.93 15.17 -33.28
#